data_AF-A0A3D1GVA7-F1
#
_entry.id   AF-A0A3D1GVA7-F1
#
_cell.length_a   1.000
_cell.length_b   1.000
_cell.length_c   1.000
_cell.angle_alpha   90.00
_cell.angle_beta   90.00
_cell.angle_gamma   90.00
#
_symmetry.space_group_name_H-M   'P 1'
#
loop_
_entity.id
_entity.type
_entity.pdbx_description
1 polymer ?
#
loop_
_entity_poly.entity_id
_entity_poly.type
_entity_poly.pdbx_seq_one_letter_code
_entity_poly.pdbx_strand_id
1 'polypeptide(L)'
;MAMSPTELQSTLARPVEVGGIGVHSGRYIDVTINPAPANHGIVFHRTDVVESNNVIPATIDYAVPHHLCTRIQNKDGIGINTIEHFMAAFHGLGIDNLLIEIDGPEMPILDGSATPIINLLTKAGIEKQSAAKQVLVIVDDVEIDLGNGRHARLSPNEQLELDVRIDFDDSLIGQQSLVYSHDTGAFEASLADARTFCMLKDVEAMRNSGLARGGSLDNAVVVHDGSVLNDGGLRSDDEFVRHKALDCLGDLYLFGMAVRAKLTASRPGHALSTKLLQAVMARPDSFVIENRPEPQAPQTGTWAYPETAVAAHS
;
A
#
# COMPACT_ATOMS: atom_id res chain seq x y z
N MET A 1 -15.09 26.38 -14.21
CA MET A 1 -14.13 25.92 -13.19
C MET A 1 -12.74 26.00 -13.82
N ALA A 2 -11.80 26.68 -13.18
CA ALA A 2 -10.42 26.71 -13.66
C ALA A 2 -9.85 25.29 -13.51
N MET A 3 -9.27 24.72 -14.57
CA MET A 3 -8.55 23.45 -14.46
C MET A 3 -7.40 23.65 -13.47
N SER A 4 -7.31 22.79 -12.46
CA SER A 4 -6.12 22.72 -11.62
C SER A 4 -4.89 22.47 -12.51
N PRO A 5 -3.71 23.00 -12.16
CA PRO A 5 -2.50 22.72 -12.93
C PRO A 5 -2.30 21.20 -13.00
N THR A 6 -2.05 20.68 -14.20
CA THR A 6 -1.79 19.24 -14.39
C THR A 6 -0.58 18.83 -13.55
N GLU A 7 -0.80 17.99 -12.55
CA GLU A 7 0.30 17.42 -11.78
C GLU A 7 1.13 16.49 -12.67
N LEU A 8 2.45 16.56 -12.51
CA LEU A 8 3.39 15.67 -13.19
C LEU A 8 3.63 14.40 -12.38
N GLN A 9 3.82 13.29 -13.09
CA GLN A 9 4.26 12.02 -12.51
C GLN A 9 5.60 12.19 -11.78
N SER A 10 5.88 11.28 -10.87
CA SER A 10 7.16 11.28 -10.16
C SER A 10 7.74 9.89 -9.93
N THR A 11 9.06 9.87 -9.71
CA THR A 11 9.86 8.70 -9.39
C THR A 11 10.93 9.10 -8.35
N LEU A 12 11.81 8.19 -7.95
CA LEU A 12 12.95 8.53 -7.07
C LEU A 12 14.06 9.23 -7.86
N ALA A 13 14.88 10.04 -7.19
CA ALA A 13 16.08 10.62 -7.79
C ALA A 13 17.22 9.59 -7.92
N ARG A 14 17.25 8.61 -7.01
CA ARG A 14 18.25 7.54 -6.95
C ARG A 14 17.67 6.29 -6.28
N PRO A 15 18.26 5.10 -6.52
CA PRO A 15 17.87 3.89 -5.83
C PRO A 15 18.02 3.99 -4.30
N VAL A 16 17.20 3.23 -3.58
CA VAL A 16 17.36 2.97 -2.15
C VAL A 16 17.26 1.48 -1.84
N GLU A 17 18.05 1.04 -0.88
CA GLU A 17 18.03 -0.32 -0.37
C GLU A 17 17.38 -0.33 1.01
N VAL A 18 16.59 -1.37 1.27
CA VAL A 18 15.98 -1.63 2.57
C VAL A 18 15.92 -3.13 2.80
N GLY A 19 16.43 -3.55 3.96
CA GLY A 19 16.40 -4.93 4.40
C GLY A 19 15.64 -5.06 5.72
N GLY A 20 14.89 -6.14 5.89
CA GLY A 20 14.17 -6.38 7.14
C GLY A 20 13.51 -7.74 7.21
N ILE A 21 12.98 -8.06 8.39
CA ILE A 21 12.20 -9.28 8.58
C ILE A 21 10.82 -9.10 7.97
N GLY A 22 10.34 -10.08 7.21
CA GLY A 22 8.95 -10.14 6.81
C GLY A 22 8.05 -10.68 7.95
N VAL A 23 6.91 -10.04 8.18
CA VAL A 23 6.09 -10.30 9.39
C VAL A 23 5.55 -11.72 9.46
N HIS A 24 5.16 -12.31 8.32
CA HIS A 24 4.53 -13.62 8.32
C HIS A 24 5.54 -14.75 8.14
N SER A 25 6.45 -14.64 7.16
CA SER A 25 7.45 -15.67 6.90
C SER A 25 8.56 -15.72 7.96
N GLY A 26 8.89 -14.58 8.58
CA GLY A 26 10.03 -14.44 9.49
C GLY A 26 11.39 -14.50 8.78
N ARG A 27 11.43 -14.49 7.45
CA ARG A 27 12.66 -14.40 6.66
C ARG A 27 13.17 -12.97 6.68
N TYR A 28 14.49 -12.81 6.62
CA TYR A 28 15.09 -11.54 6.22
C TYR A 28 14.97 -11.38 4.71
N ILE A 29 14.63 -10.17 4.27
CA ILE A 29 14.27 -9.85 2.89
C ILE A 29 14.96 -8.54 2.55
N ASP A 30 15.72 -8.56 1.47
CA ASP A 30 16.38 -7.42 0.86
C ASP A 30 15.55 -6.88 -0.29
N VAL A 31 15.37 -5.56 -0.30
CA VAL A 31 14.59 -4.84 -1.30
C VAL A 31 15.39 -3.66 -1.84
N THR A 32 15.47 -3.56 -3.16
CA THR A 32 15.99 -2.37 -3.86
C THR A 32 14.84 -1.67 -4.56
N ILE A 33 14.60 -0.41 -4.19
CA ILE A 33 13.58 0.44 -4.80
C ILE A 33 14.28 1.38 -5.78
N ASN A 34 14.06 1.15 -7.06
CA ASN A 34 14.71 1.84 -8.16
C ASN A 34 13.77 2.91 -8.79
N PRO A 35 14.32 4.02 -9.30
CA PRO A 35 13.57 4.90 -10.16
C PRO A 35 13.14 4.18 -11.44
N ALA A 36 12.00 4.58 -12.01
CA ALA A 36 11.48 3.99 -13.23
C ALA A 36 10.94 5.06 -14.20
N PRO A 37 10.91 4.80 -15.52
CA PRO A 37 10.41 5.75 -16.52
C PRO A 37 8.95 6.14 -16.31
N ALA A 38 8.52 7.24 -16.93
CA ALA A 38 7.13 7.66 -16.90
C ALA A 38 6.20 6.58 -17.45
N ASN A 39 5.02 6.43 -16.83
CA ASN A 39 4.01 5.41 -17.11
C ASN A 39 4.46 3.95 -16.84
N HIS A 40 5.55 3.75 -16.10
CA HIS A 40 5.95 2.42 -15.65
C HIS A 40 4.98 1.86 -14.58
N GLY A 41 4.44 2.73 -13.73
CA GLY A 41 3.68 2.35 -12.54
C GLY A 41 4.60 1.80 -11.43
N ILE A 42 4.00 1.17 -10.42
CA ILE A 42 4.72 0.45 -9.39
C ILE A 42 4.80 -1.02 -9.80
N VAL A 43 6.01 -1.53 -10.06
CA VAL A 43 6.21 -2.90 -10.54
C VAL A 43 7.22 -3.61 -9.66
N PHE A 44 6.84 -4.79 -9.18
CA PHE A 44 7.73 -5.65 -8.42
C PHE A 44 8.42 -6.70 -9.29
N HIS A 45 9.65 -7.03 -8.95
CA HIS A 45 10.50 -8.03 -9.58
C HIS A 45 11.09 -8.95 -8.51
N ARG A 46 10.67 -10.22 -8.50
CA ARG A 46 11.13 -11.27 -7.58
C ARG A 46 12.48 -11.81 -8.03
N THR A 47 13.58 -11.28 -7.50
CA THR A 47 14.94 -11.62 -7.91
C THR A 47 15.35 -13.04 -7.54
N ASP A 48 14.69 -13.64 -6.54
CA ASP A 48 14.87 -15.03 -6.13
C ASP A 48 14.15 -16.06 -7.03
N VAL A 49 13.34 -15.60 -8.00
CA VAL A 49 12.61 -16.46 -8.95
C VAL A 49 13.26 -16.38 -10.33
N VAL A 50 13.82 -17.50 -10.80
CA VAL A 50 14.60 -17.57 -12.06
C VAL A 50 13.92 -18.37 -13.19
N GLU A 51 13.02 -19.30 -12.86
CA GLU A 51 12.43 -20.25 -13.84
C GLU A 51 11.00 -19.90 -14.29
N SER A 52 10.45 -18.76 -13.83
CA SER A 52 9.07 -18.36 -14.10
C SER A 52 8.99 -16.85 -14.26
N ASN A 53 7.85 -16.33 -14.74
CA ASN A 53 7.65 -14.89 -14.75
C ASN A 53 7.72 -14.36 -13.31
N ASN A 54 8.69 -13.49 -13.06
CA ASN A 54 8.99 -12.93 -11.77
C ASN A 54 8.59 -11.45 -11.66
N VAL A 55 7.87 -10.92 -12.66
CA VAL A 55 7.35 -9.55 -12.68
C VAL A 55 5.89 -9.53 -12.24
N ILE A 56 5.57 -8.64 -11.29
CA ILE A 56 4.24 -8.46 -10.72
C ILE A 56 3.94 -6.95 -10.58
N PRO A 57 3.19 -6.37 -11.53
CA PRO A 57 2.66 -5.01 -11.38
C PRO A 57 1.75 -4.88 -10.15
N ALA A 58 1.87 -3.79 -9.41
CA ALA A 58 1.06 -3.48 -8.23
C ALA A 58 -0.30 -2.88 -8.63
N THR A 59 -1.07 -3.63 -9.42
CA THR A 59 -2.40 -3.22 -9.87
C THR A 59 -3.48 -4.20 -9.44
N ILE A 60 -4.72 -3.75 -9.44
CA ILE A 60 -5.89 -4.53 -9.03
C ILE A 60 -6.09 -5.81 -9.85
N ASP A 61 -5.60 -5.84 -11.10
CA ASP A 61 -5.63 -7.03 -11.96
C ASP A 61 -4.74 -8.18 -11.43
N TYR A 62 -3.74 -7.84 -10.62
CA TYR A 62 -2.85 -8.79 -9.96
C TYR A 62 -3.24 -9.04 -8.49
N ALA A 63 -4.17 -8.26 -7.93
CA ALA A 63 -4.53 -8.38 -6.52
C ALA A 63 -5.41 -9.62 -6.27
N VAL A 64 -5.04 -10.38 -5.24
CA VAL A 64 -5.75 -11.57 -4.80
C VAL A 64 -6.30 -11.34 -3.39
N PRO A 65 -7.62 -11.56 -3.14
CA PRO A 65 -8.19 -11.39 -1.81
C PRO A 65 -7.42 -12.21 -0.76
N HIS A 66 -6.94 -11.52 0.27
CA HIS A 66 -6.22 -12.13 1.38
C HIS A 66 -6.65 -11.48 2.71
N HIS A 67 -6.64 -12.25 3.79
CA HIS A 67 -7.24 -11.81 5.06
C HIS A 67 -6.27 -11.03 5.95
N LEU A 68 -4.97 -11.22 5.80
CA LEU A 68 -3.96 -10.68 6.71
C LEU A 68 -3.16 -9.51 6.16
N CYS A 69 -3.19 -9.34 4.84
CA CYS A 69 -2.37 -8.36 4.13
C CYS A 69 -2.93 -8.15 2.72
N THR A 70 -2.38 -7.18 2.00
CA THR A 70 -2.57 -7.06 0.56
C THR A 70 -1.57 -7.95 -0.16
N ARG A 71 -2.08 -8.73 -1.13
CA ARG A 71 -1.32 -9.70 -1.91
C ARG A 71 -1.55 -9.45 -3.39
N ILE A 72 -0.46 -9.40 -4.14
CA ILE A 72 -0.47 -9.41 -5.60
C ILE A 72 0.16 -10.70 -6.12
N GLN A 73 -0.34 -11.22 -7.24
CA GLN A 73 0.09 -12.48 -7.83
C GLN A 73 -0.09 -12.44 -9.35
N ASN A 74 0.91 -12.91 -10.08
CA ASN A 74 0.81 -13.08 -11.53
C ASN A 74 0.18 -14.43 -11.90
N LYS A 75 -0.01 -14.64 -13.22
CA LYS A 75 -0.66 -15.85 -13.76
C LYS A 75 0.11 -17.15 -13.51
N ASP A 76 1.40 -17.06 -13.24
CA ASP A 76 2.26 -18.22 -12.93
C ASP A 76 2.19 -18.59 -11.43
N GLY A 77 1.41 -17.84 -10.64
CA GLY A 77 1.26 -18.05 -9.21
C GLY A 77 2.39 -17.41 -8.37
N ILE A 78 3.30 -16.67 -8.99
CA ILE A 78 4.34 -15.91 -8.29
C ILE A 78 3.73 -14.63 -7.76
N GLY A 79 3.94 -14.33 -6.47
CA GLY A 79 3.32 -13.19 -5.81
C GLY A 79 4.13 -12.62 -4.66
N ILE A 80 3.63 -11.51 -4.13
CA ILE A 80 4.22 -10.74 -3.04
C ILE A 80 3.10 -10.39 -2.07
N ASN A 81 3.36 -10.63 -0.78
CA ASN A 81 2.47 -10.28 0.31
C ASN A 81 2.93 -8.99 1.02
N THR A 82 2.05 -8.40 1.80
CA THR A 82 2.37 -7.31 2.76
C THR A 82 2.87 -6.03 2.08
N ILE A 83 2.37 -5.72 0.88
CA ILE A 83 2.79 -4.53 0.13
C ILE A 83 2.12 -3.23 0.64
N GLU A 84 1.04 -3.34 1.42
CA GLU A 84 0.14 -2.25 1.79
C GLU A 84 0.84 -1.04 2.43
N HIS A 85 1.80 -1.23 3.34
CA HIS A 85 2.48 -0.10 3.98
C HIS A 85 3.39 0.66 3.01
N PHE A 86 4.08 -0.08 2.13
CA PHE A 86 4.90 0.52 1.07
C PHE A 86 4.02 1.23 0.05
N MET A 87 2.92 0.61 -0.37
CA MET A 87 1.94 1.23 -1.27
C MET A 87 1.33 2.50 -0.65
N ALA A 88 1.04 2.49 0.65
CA ALA A 88 0.57 3.68 1.37
C ALA A 88 1.63 4.79 1.39
N ALA A 89 2.91 4.45 1.58
CA ALA A 89 4.02 5.40 1.51
C ALA A 89 4.20 5.98 0.10
N PHE A 90 4.13 5.14 -0.94
CA PHE A 90 4.24 5.59 -2.34
C PHE A 90 3.09 6.52 -2.71
N HIS A 91 1.86 6.14 -2.36
CA HIS A 91 0.68 6.98 -2.56
C HIS A 91 0.77 8.28 -1.77
N GLY A 92 1.15 8.17 -0.49
CA GLY A 92 1.31 9.27 0.46
C GLY A 92 2.30 10.35 0.02
N LEU A 93 3.39 9.94 -0.64
CA LEU A 93 4.40 10.83 -1.21
C LEU A 93 4.14 11.19 -2.68
N GLY A 94 3.07 10.64 -3.27
CA GLY A 94 2.67 10.89 -4.65
C GLY A 94 3.63 10.35 -5.71
N ILE A 95 4.36 9.27 -5.41
CA ILE A 95 5.34 8.59 -6.29
C ILE A 95 4.61 7.63 -7.22
N ASP A 96 4.79 7.79 -8.53
CA ASP A 96 4.03 7.08 -9.56
C ASP A 96 4.76 5.89 -10.18
N ASN A 97 6.08 6.00 -10.31
CA ASN A 97 6.87 5.05 -11.11
C ASN A 97 8.03 4.51 -10.30
N LEU A 98 8.02 3.20 -10.00
CA LEU A 98 9.10 2.50 -9.30
C LEU A 98 9.26 1.08 -9.84
N LEU A 99 10.51 0.64 -9.92
CA LEU A 99 10.85 -0.78 -10.05
C LEU A 99 11.34 -1.28 -8.69
N ILE A 100 10.67 -2.27 -8.13
CA ILE A 100 10.96 -2.82 -6.80
C ILE A 100 11.53 -4.22 -6.97
N GLU A 101 12.82 -4.38 -6.71
CA GLU A 101 13.49 -5.67 -6.73
C GLU A 101 13.48 -6.26 -5.32
N ILE A 102 13.10 -7.53 -5.19
CA ILE A 102 12.90 -8.18 -3.89
C ILE A 102 13.28 -9.66 -3.93
N ASP A 103 14.02 -10.12 -2.93
CA ASP A 103 14.54 -11.50 -2.81
C ASP A 103 13.64 -12.42 -1.95
N GLY A 104 12.35 -12.09 -1.85
CA GLY A 104 11.43 -12.77 -0.96
C GLY A 104 9.96 -12.61 -1.34
N PRO A 105 9.08 -13.46 -0.78
CA PRO A 105 7.67 -13.49 -1.13
C PRO A 105 6.81 -12.46 -0.40
N GLU A 106 7.40 -11.56 0.40
CA GLU A 106 6.68 -10.55 1.17
C GLU A 106 7.58 -9.33 1.44
N MET A 107 7.00 -8.13 1.60
CA MET A 107 7.79 -6.96 1.97
C MET A 107 8.25 -7.02 3.44
N PRO A 108 9.40 -6.42 3.79
CA PRO A 108 9.84 -6.32 5.18
C PRO A 108 8.88 -5.44 6.00
N ILE A 109 8.58 -5.84 7.23
CA ILE A 109 7.59 -5.14 8.09
C ILE A 109 8.14 -3.86 8.73
N LEU A 110 9.47 -3.76 8.85
CA LEU A 110 10.17 -2.68 9.53
C LEU A 110 9.66 -2.50 10.97
N ASP A 111 9.15 -1.32 11.33
CA ASP A 111 8.56 -1.05 12.65
C ASP A 111 7.03 -1.25 12.68
N GLY A 112 6.45 -1.74 11.59
CA GLY A 112 5.01 -1.92 11.43
C GLY A 112 4.26 -0.70 10.92
N SER A 113 4.91 0.45 10.71
CA SER A 113 4.30 1.65 10.11
C SER A 113 4.97 2.03 8.77
N ALA A 114 4.56 3.15 8.20
CA ALA A 114 5.18 3.69 6.98
C ALA A 114 6.32 4.69 7.26
N THR A 115 6.56 5.09 8.51
CA THR A 115 7.58 6.08 8.87
C THR A 115 9.00 5.69 8.41
N PRO A 116 9.49 4.46 8.62
CA PRO A 116 10.80 4.07 8.11
C PRO A 116 10.88 4.15 6.59
N ILE A 117 9.77 3.82 5.90
CA ILE A 117 9.67 3.83 4.44
C ILE A 117 9.76 5.26 3.91
N ILE A 118 8.94 6.19 4.42
CA ILE A 118 8.97 7.59 3.98
C ILE A 118 10.35 8.21 4.23
N ASN A 119 10.99 7.89 5.35
CA ASN A 119 12.32 8.42 5.68
C ASN A 119 13.38 8.00 4.66
N LEU A 120 13.29 6.77 4.16
CA LEU A 120 14.18 6.26 3.11
C LEU A 120 13.90 6.96 1.77
N LEU A 121 12.63 7.04 1.36
CA LEU A 121 12.20 7.64 0.08
C LEU A 121 12.52 9.15 0.02
N THR A 122 12.24 9.89 1.09
CA THR A 122 12.56 11.32 1.19
C THR A 122 14.07 11.58 1.12
N LYS A 123 14.89 10.72 1.75
CA LYS A 123 16.36 10.79 1.63
C LYS A 123 16.86 10.46 0.22
N ALA A 124 16.17 9.59 -0.51
CA ALA A 124 16.47 9.33 -1.91
C ALA A 124 16.26 10.58 -2.76
N GLY A 125 15.22 11.35 -2.44
CA GLY A 125 14.71 12.44 -3.26
C GLY A 125 13.66 11.95 -4.24
N ILE A 126 12.70 12.82 -4.57
CA ILE A 126 11.62 12.55 -5.53
C ILE A 126 11.80 13.49 -6.72
N GLU A 127 11.79 12.94 -7.93
CA GLU A 127 11.92 13.69 -9.19
C GLU A 127 10.62 13.68 -9.98
N LYS A 128 10.26 14.85 -10.52
CA LYS A 128 9.15 14.99 -11.45
C LYS A 128 9.55 14.53 -12.85
N GLN A 129 8.65 13.83 -13.51
CA GLN A 129 8.81 13.35 -14.88
C GLN A 129 7.94 14.19 -15.81
N SER A 130 8.25 14.20 -17.11
CA SER A 130 7.55 15.06 -18.09
C SER A 130 6.11 14.64 -18.39
N ALA A 131 5.65 13.49 -17.88
CA ALA A 131 4.30 12.97 -18.11
C ALA A 131 3.31 13.48 -17.06
N ALA A 132 2.06 13.70 -17.47
CA ALA A 132 0.97 14.03 -16.57
C ALA A 132 0.61 12.84 -15.67
N LYS A 133 0.33 13.12 -14.39
CA LYS A 133 -0.19 12.15 -13.42
C LYS A 133 -1.60 11.73 -13.81
N GLN A 134 -1.83 10.43 -13.86
CA GLN A 134 -3.16 9.85 -14.09
C GLN A 134 -3.98 9.92 -12.81
N VAL A 135 -5.27 10.22 -12.95
CA VAL A 135 -6.20 10.31 -11.81
C VAL A 135 -7.49 9.55 -12.13
N LEU A 136 -7.81 8.56 -11.31
CA LEU A 136 -9.10 7.88 -11.31
C LEU A 136 -10.10 8.70 -10.50
N VAL A 137 -11.14 9.20 -11.14
CA VAL A 137 -12.18 10.01 -10.53
C VAL A 137 -13.45 9.19 -10.44
N ILE A 138 -13.95 8.95 -9.23
CA ILE A 138 -15.24 8.26 -9.03
C ILE A 138 -16.37 9.23 -9.36
N VAL A 139 -17.31 8.79 -10.21
CA VAL A 139 -18.46 9.58 -10.68
C VAL A 139 -19.81 8.96 -10.34
N ASP A 140 -19.83 7.72 -9.88
CA ASP A 140 -21.00 7.04 -9.31
C ASP A 140 -20.61 6.14 -8.14
N ASP A 141 -21.53 5.92 -7.21
CA ASP A 141 -21.27 5.15 -6.01
C ASP A 141 -21.07 3.66 -6.32
N VAL A 142 -20.02 3.08 -5.73
CA VAL A 142 -19.77 1.63 -5.74
C VAL A 142 -19.57 1.16 -4.31
N GLU A 143 -20.35 0.16 -3.90
CA GLU A 143 -20.36 -0.34 -2.53
C GLU A 143 -20.28 -1.88 -2.49
N ILE A 144 -19.56 -2.39 -1.49
CA ILE A 144 -19.50 -3.81 -1.13
C ILE A 144 -19.87 -3.97 0.34
N ASP A 145 -20.79 -4.88 0.61
CA ASP A 145 -21.16 -5.33 1.96
C ASP A 145 -20.89 -6.83 2.09
N LEU A 146 -20.06 -7.22 3.06
CA LEU A 146 -19.72 -8.61 3.39
C LEU A 146 -20.43 -9.11 4.65
N GLY A 147 -21.44 -8.38 5.13
CA GLY A 147 -22.19 -8.63 6.35
C GLY A 147 -21.36 -8.36 7.62
N ASN A 148 -22.04 -8.46 8.77
CA ASN A 148 -21.45 -8.26 10.10
C ASN A 148 -20.75 -6.90 10.24
N GLY A 149 -21.33 -5.85 9.65
CA GLY A 149 -20.82 -4.48 9.70
C GLY A 149 -19.57 -4.21 8.85
N ARG A 150 -19.09 -5.20 8.07
CA ARG A 150 -17.96 -5.05 7.14
C ARG A 150 -18.46 -4.57 5.78
N HIS A 151 -18.37 -3.27 5.56
CA HIS A 151 -18.78 -2.65 4.29
C HIS A 151 -17.82 -1.54 3.90
N ALA A 152 -17.70 -1.30 2.60
CA ALA A 152 -16.92 -0.20 2.06
C ALA A 152 -17.57 0.36 0.79
N ARG A 153 -17.55 1.69 0.65
CA ARG A 153 -18.09 2.42 -0.50
C ARG A 153 -17.08 3.45 -0.98
N LEU A 154 -16.94 3.56 -2.30
CA LEU A 154 -16.33 4.73 -2.96
C LEU A 154 -17.45 5.58 -3.57
N SER A 155 -17.43 6.88 -3.27
CA SER A 155 -18.38 7.87 -3.79
C SER A 155 -17.65 9.07 -4.42
N PRO A 156 -18.29 9.84 -5.30
CA PRO A 156 -17.69 11.04 -5.89
C PRO A 156 -17.23 12.04 -4.83
N ASN A 157 -16.01 12.58 -5.00
CA ASN A 157 -15.47 13.65 -4.17
C ASN A 157 -14.38 14.41 -4.94
N GLU A 158 -14.19 15.69 -4.62
CA GLU A 158 -13.21 16.56 -5.29
C GLU A 158 -11.75 16.22 -4.94
N GLN A 159 -11.55 15.56 -3.80
CA GLN A 159 -10.25 15.09 -3.30
C GLN A 159 -10.38 13.67 -2.76
N LEU A 160 -9.26 13.01 -2.48
CA LEU A 160 -9.28 11.75 -1.76
C LEU A 160 -9.58 11.99 -0.28
N GLU A 161 -10.68 11.43 0.22
CA GLU A 161 -11.06 11.45 1.64
C GLU A 161 -11.34 10.02 2.11
N LEU A 162 -10.88 9.66 3.30
CA LEU A 162 -11.13 8.38 3.94
C LEU A 162 -11.94 8.61 5.23
N ASP A 163 -13.17 8.10 5.29
CA ASP A 163 -13.99 7.97 6.50
C ASP A 163 -13.94 6.50 6.96
N VAL A 164 -13.05 6.22 7.91
CA VAL A 164 -12.74 4.87 8.38
C VAL A 164 -13.27 4.66 9.78
N ARG A 165 -14.02 3.57 9.97
CA ARG A 165 -14.54 3.13 11.27
C ARG A 165 -14.06 1.73 11.58
N ILE A 166 -13.53 1.54 12.77
CA ILE A 166 -13.19 0.22 13.32
C ILE A 166 -14.08 -0.07 14.52
N ASP A 167 -14.29 -1.36 14.78
CA ASP A 167 -15.12 -1.83 15.90
C ASP A 167 -14.61 -3.22 16.30
N PHE A 168 -13.84 -3.24 17.38
CA PHE A 168 -13.21 -4.42 17.95
C PHE A 168 -13.82 -4.75 19.32
N ASP A 169 -13.96 -6.04 19.62
CA ASP A 169 -14.55 -6.50 20.88
C ASP A 169 -13.70 -6.12 22.11
N ASP A 170 -12.38 -5.97 21.95
CA ASP A 170 -11.50 -5.52 23.02
C ASP A 170 -11.73 -4.03 23.29
N SER A 171 -12.06 -3.69 24.53
CA SER A 171 -12.45 -2.33 24.92
C SER A 171 -11.36 -1.28 24.77
N LEU A 172 -10.07 -1.67 24.75
CA LEU A 172 -8.96 -0.75 24.51
C LEU A 172 -8.98 -0.21 23.09
N ILE A 173 -9.30 -1.08 22.12
CA ILE A 173 -9.45 -0.68 20.72
C ILE A 173 -10.87 -0.12 20.53
N GLY A 174 -11.88 -0.94 20.84
CA GLY A 174 -13.28 -0.56 20.81
C GLY A 174 -13.75 -0.03 19.46
N GLN A 175 -14.66 0.94 19.53
CA GLN A 175 -15.16 1.68 18.38
C GLN A 175 -14.37 2.96 18.20
N GLN A 176 -13.78 3.13 17.02
CA GLN A 176 -13.06 4.35 16.66
C GLN A 176 -13.44 4.78 15.25
N SER A 177 -13.35 6.07 15.00
CA SER A 177 -13.60 6.66 13.69
C SER A 177 -12.57 7.73 13.37
N LEU A 178 -12.11 7.77 12.13
CA LEU A 178 -11.19 8.76 11.62
C LEU A 178 -11.70 9.27 10.27
N VAL A 179 -11.72 10.60 10.09
CA VAL A 179 -11.84 11.22 8.77
C VAL A 179 -10.48 11.81 8.40
N TYR A 180 -9.93 11.34 7.29
CA TYR A 180 -8.65 11.76 6.75
C TYR A 180 -8.85 12.36 5.36
N SER A 181 -8.40 13.60 5.16
CA SER A 181 -8.35 14.24 3.84
C SER A 181 -6.91 14.16 3.33
N HIS A 182 -6.74 13.58 2.15
CA HIS A 182 -5.42 13.39 1.56
C HIS A 182 -4.98 14.66 0.82
N ASP A 183 -3.84 15.21 1.22
CA ASP A 183 -3.16 16.32 0.56
C ASP A 183 -1.64 16.23 0.74
N THR A 184 -0.91 17.27 0.30
CA THR A 184 0.54 17.35 0.47
C THR A 184 0.91 17.44 1.96
N GLY A 185 1.49 16.36 2.49
CA GLY A 185 1.99 16.29 3.86
C GLY A 185 1.01 15.69 4.87
N ALA A 186 -0.30 15.59 4.55
CA ALA A 186 -1.26 14.96 5.46
C ALA A 186 -0.91 13.52 5.81
N PHE A 187 -0.40 12.73 4.85
CA PHE A 187 -0.03 11.33 5.13
C PHE A 187 1.06 11.22 6.20
N GLU A 188 2.15 11.95 6.04
CA GLU A 188 3.26 11.97 7.00
C GLU A 188 2.80 12.47 8.38
N ALA A 189 1.98 13.53 8.41
CA ALA A 189 1.52 14.13 9.65
C ALA A 189 0.46 13.31 10.40
N SER A 190 -0.32 12.48 9.70
CA SER A 190 -1.51 11.85 10.27
C SER A 190 -1.51 10.33 10.29
N LEU A 191 -0.88 9.66 9.33
CA LEU A 191 -1.04 8.21 9.17
C LEU A 191 0.29 7.46 9.24
N ALA A 192 1.39 8.07 8.80
CA ALA A 192 2.64 7.34 8.55
C ALA A 192 3.23 6.64 9.77
N ASP A 193 3.05 7.18 10.98
CA ASP A 193 3.61 6.61 12.21
C ASP A 193 2.74 5.54 12.85
N ALA A 194 1.51 5.31 12.36
CA ALA A 194 0.59 4.35 12.92
C ALA A 194 0.99 2.90 12.61
N ARG A 195 1.41 2.17 13.64
CA ARG A 195 1.89 0.79 13.49
C ARG A 195 0.75 -0.20 13.33
N THR A 196 1.07 -1.29 12.66
CA THR A 196 0.20 -2.47 12.63
C THR A 196 -0.02 -3.03 14.02
N PHE A 197 -1.13 -3.75 14.19
CA PHE A 197 -1.53 -4.24 15.49
C PHE A 197 -2.19 -5.60 15.41
N CYS A 198 -2.12 -6.34 16.52
CA CYS A 198 -2.75 -7.64 16.64
C CYS A 198 -3.18 -7.91 18.08
N MET A 199 -4.15 -8.80 18.23
CA MET A 199 -4.50 -9.37 19.53
C MET A 199 -3.56 -10.53 19.85
N LEU A 200 -3.02 -10.60 21.07
CA LEU A 200 -2.11 -11.68 21.48
C LEU A 200 -2.72 -13.07 21.24
N LYS A 201 -4.01 -13.24 21.53
CA LYS A 201 -4.76 -14.48 21.29
C LYS A 201 -4.74 -14.95 19.83
N ASP A 202 -4.70 -14.00 18.88
CA ASP A 202 -4.70 -14.30 17.45
C ASP A 202 -3.28 -14.64 16.96
N VAL A 203 -2.24 -14.10 17.61
CA VAL A 203 -0.84 -14.41 17.30
C VAL A 203 -0.52 -15.88 17.51
N GLU A 204 -1.03 -16.50 18.58
CA GLU A 204 -0.83 -17.94 18.82
C GLU A 204 -1.44 -18.80 17.70
N ALA A 205 -2.67 -18.47 17.28
CA ALA A 205 -3.34 -19.14 16.18
C ALA A 205 -2.61 -18.95 14.84
N MET A 206 -2.11 -17.74 14.57
CA MET A 206 -1.31 -17.44 13.38
C MET A 206 -0.01 -18.24 13.37
N ARG A 207 0.74 -18.27 14.49
CA ARG A 207 1.99 -19.02 14.61
C ARG A 207 1.80 -20.52 14.41
N ASN A 208 0.73 -21.08 14.97
CA ASN A 208 0.37 -22.48 14.75
C ASN A 208 0.05 -22.80 13.28
N SER A 209 -0.35 -21.79 12.50
CA SER A 209 -0.59 -21.89 11.06
C SER A 209 0.63 -21.50 10.20
N GLY A 210 1.80 -21.31 10.82
CA GLY A 210 3.04 -20.94 10.13
C GLY A 210 3.14 -19.45 9.75
N LEU A 211 2.27 -18.60 10.28
CA LEU A 211 2.19 -17.15 10.03
C LEU A 211 2.70 -16.37 11.25
N ALA A 212 2.86 -15.05 11.09
CA ALA A 212 3.34 -14.13 12.14
C ALA A 212 4.68 -14.56 12.78
N ARG A 213 5.55 -15.22 12.01
CA ARG A 213 6.85 -15.74 12.50
C ARG A 213 7.88 -14.63 12.71
N GLY A 214 7.73 -13.50 12.02
CA GLY A 214 8.55 -12.29 12.19
C GLY A 214 7.93 -11.24 13.09
N GLY A 215 6.71 -11.46 13.59
CA GLY A 215 5.99 -10.52 14.45
C GLY A 215 6.63 -10.41 15.84
N SER A 216 6.85 -9.17 16.29
CA SER A 216 7.44 -8.81 17.58
C SER A 216 6.88 -7.47 18.08
N LEU A 217 7.19 -7.11 19.33
CA LEU A 217 6.81 -5.80 19.89
C LEU A 217 7.55 -4.63 19.20
N ASP A 218 8.62 -4.90 18.47
CA ASP A 218 9.37 -3.89 17.71
C ASP A 218 8.65 -3.51 16.40
N ASN A 219 7.75 -4.36 15.92
CA ASN A 219 7.11 -4.20 14.62
C ASN A 219 5.57 -4.33 14.60
N ALA A 220 4.95 -4.45 15.77
CA ALA A 220 3.51 -4.43 15.93
C ALA A 220 3.12 -3.94 17.33
N VAL A 221 1.98 -3.26 17.42
CA VAL A 221 1.27 -3.04 18.69
C VAL A 221 0.56 -4.34 19.06
N VAL A 222 0.88 -4.91 20.22
CA VAL A 222 0.25 -6.14 20.68
C VAL A 222 -0.70 -5.83 21.82
N VAL A 223 -1.97 -6.17 21.63
CA VAL A 223 -3.04 -5.96 22.60
C VAL A 223 -3.38 -7.26 23.30
N HIS A 224 -3.48 -7.20 24.63
CA HIS A 224 -3.90 -8.33 25.46
C HIS A 224 -4.77 -7.83 26.60
N ASP A 225 -6.00 -8.35 26.67
CA ASP A 225 -6.96 -8.13 27.76
C ASP A 225 -7.11 -6.64 28.16
N GLY A 226 -7.38 -5.78 27.17
CA GLY A 226 -7.57 -4.35 27.39
C GLY A 226 -6.29 -3.54 27.66
N SER A 227 -5.11 -4.11 27.43
CA SER A 227 -3.82 -3.43 27.63
C SER A 227 -2.89 -3.58 26.42
N VAL A 228 -2.03 -2.58 26.19
CA VAL A 228 -0.93 -2.65 25.22
C VAL A 228 0.29 -3.26 25.88
N LEU A 229 0.94 -4.23 25.23
CA LEU A 229 2.13 -4.90 25.75
C LEU A 229 3.44 -4.17 25.44
N ASN A 230 3.44 -3.24 24.48
CA ASN A 230 4.61 -2.45 24.13
C ASN A 230 4.92 -1.46 25.27
N ASP A 231 6.15 -1.48 25.80
CA ASP A 231 6.57 -0.61 26.93
C ASP A 231 6.36 0.89 26.65
N GLY A 232 6.49 1.31 25.40
CA GLY A 232 6.25 2.70 24.96
C GLY A 232 4.78 3.06 24.71
N GLY A 233 3.85 2.11 24.87
CA GLY A 233 2.42 2.29 24.59
C GLY A 233 2.12 2.58 23.11
N LEU A 234 1.04 3.34 22.89
CA LEU A 234 0.62 3.82 21.58
C LEU A 234 1.37 5.10 21.20
N ARG A 235 1.58 5.32 19.90
CA ARG A 235 2.13 6.57 19.34
C ARG A 235 1.08 7.68 19.30
N SER A 236 -0.20 7.30 19.18
CA SER A 236 -1.37 8.18 19.31
C SER A 236 -2.55 7.42 19.93
N ASP A 237 -3.48 8.12 20.57
CA ASP A 237 -4.65 7.50 21.22
C ASP A 237 -5.54 6.71 20.24
N ASP A 238 -5.51 7.10 18.96
CA ASP A 238 -6.27 6.57 17.84
C ASP A 238 -5.38 5.79 16.83
N GLU A 239 -4.21 5.28 17.28
CA GLU A 239 -3.22 4.60 16.42
C GLU A 239 -3.84 3.44 15.62
N PHE A 240 -4.80 2.71 16.21
CA PHE A 240 -5.46 1.57 15.56
C PHE A 240 -6.28 1.97 14.32
N VAL A 241 -7.11 3.03 14.42
CA VAL A 241 -7.92 3.49 13.27
C VAL A 241 -7.07 4.23 12.25
N ARG A 242 -6.02 4.95 12.69
CA ARG A 242 -5.02 5.54 11.77
C ARG A 242 -4.31 4.47 10.96
N HIS A 243 -3.92 3.36 11.58
CA HIS A 243 -3.31 2.25 10.86
C HIS A 243 -4.27 1.65 9.83
N LYS A 244 -5.56 1.49 10.17
CA LYS A 244 -6.55 1.01 9.18
C LYS A 244 -6.82 2.02 8.06
N ALA A 245 -6.69 3.32 8.31
CA ALA A 245 -6.71 4.32 7.25
C ALA A 245 -5.45 4.30 6.38
N LEU A 246 -4.27 4.02 6.95
CA LEU A 246 -3.02 3.77 6.22
C LEU A 246 -3.19 2.55 5.30
N ASP A 247 -3.70 1.42 5.80
CA ASP A 247 -4.01 0.22 5.02
C ASP A 247 -4.92 0.56 3.83
N CYS A 248 -6.03 1.25 4.09
CA CYS A 248 -6.97 1.67 3.05
C CYS A 248 -6.30 2.56 1.98
N LEU A 249 -5.42 3.48 2.38
CA LEU A 249 -4.69 4.36 1.44
C LEU A 249 -3.75 3.55 0.54
N GLY A 250 -3.05 2.56 1.10
CA GLY A 250 -2.19 1.65 0.35
C GLY A 250 -2.97 0.73 -0.59
N ASP A 251 -4.07 0.16 -0.11
CA ASP A 251 -4.96 -0.69 -0.90
C ASP A 251 -5.55 0.07 -2.10
N LEU A 252 -6.00 1.31 -1.90
CA LEU A 252 -6.51 2.16 -2.98
C LEU A 252 -5.48 2.41 -4.08
N TYR A 253 -4.19 2.39 -3.74
CA TYR A 253 -3.13 2.61 -4.72
C TYR A 253 -2.94 1.45 -5.70
N LEU A 254 -3.62 0.32 -5.48
CA LEU A 254 -3.75 -0.75 -6.47
C LEU A 254 -4.58 -0.36 -7.70
N PHE A 255 -5.28 0.78 -7.71
CA PHE A 255 -5.75 1.33 -8.98
C PHE A 255 -4.59 1.69 -9.94
N GLY A 256 -3.35 1.79 -9.42
CA GLY A 256 -2.15 2.11 -10.19
C GLY A 256 -2.05 3.59 -10.59
N MET A 257 -2.86 4.44 -9.96
CA MET A 257 -2.93 5.87 -10.23
C MET A 257 -3.52 6.61 -9.01
N ALA A 258 -3.41 7.93 -8.97
CA ALA A 258 -4.04 8.74 -7.94
C ALA A 258 -5.57 8.62 -8.00
N VAL A 259 -6.25 8.81 -6.87
CA VAL A 259 -7.70 8.63 -6.76
C VAL A 259 -8.34 9.94 -6.32
N ARG A 260 -9.49 10.29 -6.89
CA ARG A 260 -10.40 11.34 -6.39
C ARG A 260 -11.76 10.71 -6.08
N ALA A 261 -11.99 10.52 -4.78
CA ALA A 261 -13.15 9.83 -4.25
C ALA A 261 -13.22 10.01 -2.74
N LYS A 262 -14.40 9.77 -2.16
CA LYS A 262 -14.53 9.51 -0.73
C LYS A 262 -14.66 8.00 -0.51
N LEU A 263 -13.73 7.41 0.22
CA LEU A 263 -13.87 6.07 0.78
C LEU A 263 -14.63 6.16 2.11
N THR A 264 -15.75 5.46 2.24
CA THR A 264 -16.36 5.18 3.54
C THR A 264 -16.16 3.70 3.84
N ALA A 265 -15.50 3.35 4.93
CA ALA A 265 -15.21 1.96 5.29
C ALA A 265 -15.50 1.69 6.76
N SER A 266 -16.20 0.59 7.03
CA SER A 266 -16.50 0.11 8.38
C SER A 266 -15.97 -1.31 8.54
N ARG A 267 -15.23 -1.54 9.63
CA ARG A 267 -14.49 -2.77 9.90
C ARG A 267 -13.67 -3.19 8.65
N PRO A 268 -12.80 -2.30 8.13
CA PRO A 268 -12.08 -2.54 6.89
C PRO A 268 -11.10 -3.72 7.01
N GLY A 269 -10.71 -4.25 5.85
CA GLY A 269 -9.64 -5.24 5.70
C GLY A 269 -9.33 -5.47 4.22
N HIS A 270 -8.13 -5.95 3.93
CA HIS A 270 -7.60 -6.01 2.56
C HIS A 270 -8.48 -6.80 1.56
N ALA A 271 -9.12 -7.89 2.01
CA ALA A 271 -10.07 -8.63 1.18
C ALA A 271 -11.31 -7.81 0.80
N LEU A 272 -11.80 -6.93 1.68
CA LEU A 272 -12.91 -6.01 1.40
C LEU A 272 -12.45 -4.91 0.44
N SER A 273 -11.28 -4.30 0.69
CA SER A 273 -10.69 -3.31 -0.20
C SER A 273 -10.53 -3.86 -1.62
N THR A 274 -9.91 -5.04 -1.75
CA THR A 274 -9.69 -5.70 -3.05
C THR A 274 -11.01 -5.94 -3.78
N LYS A 275 -12.05 -6.43 -3.10
CA LYS A 275 -13.38 -6.62 -3.69
C LYS A 275 -14.01 -5.31 -4.14
N LEU A 276 -13.86 -4.24 -3.36
CA LEU A 276 -14.37 -2.91 -3.72
C LEU A 276 -13.68 -2.38 -4.98
N LEU A 277 -12.35 -2.42 -5.05
CA LEU A 277 -11.59 -1.97 -6.21
C LEU A 277 -11.95 -2.80 -7.46
N GLN A 278 -12.06 -4.13 -7.33
CA GLN A 278 -12.52 -5.00 -8.42
C GLN A 278 -13.93 -4.64 -8.89
N ALA A 279 -14.85 -4.30 -7.98
CA ALA A 279 -16.20 -3.89 -8.31
C ALA A 279 -16.25 -2.54 -9.04
N VAL A 280 -15.38 -1.59 -8.68
CA VAL A 280 -15.20 -0.33 -9.42
C VAL A 280 -14.73 -0.62 -10.84
N MET A 281 -13.67 -1.41 -11.01
CA MET A 281 -13.14 -1.73 -12.34
C MET A 281 -14.13 -2.50 -13.22
N ALA A 282 -15.03 -3.28 -12.61
CA ALA A 282 -16.11 -3.99 -13.31
C ALA A 282 -17.27 -3.07 -13.73
N ARG A 283 -17.32 -1.82 -13.24
CA ARG A 283 -18.33 -0.80 -13.56
C ARG A 283 -17.65 0.42 -14.20
N PRO A 284 -17.28 0.36 -15.49
CA PRO A 284 -16.55 1.44 -16.16
C PRO A 284 -17.35 2.75 -16.28
N ASP A 285 -18.65 2.74 -16.01
CA ASP A 285 -19.52 3.91 -15.90
C ASP A 285 -19.41 4.62 -14.54
N SER A 286 -18.83 3.99 -13.52
CA SER A 286 -18.69 4.57 -12.18
C SER A 286 -17.44 5.43 -11.99
N PHE A 287 -16.55 5.50 -12.98
CA PHE A 287 -15.34 6.31 -12.91
C PHE A 287 -14.90 6.85 -14.27
N VAL A 288 -14.08 7.90 -14.23
CA VAL A 288 -13.33 8.40 -15.39
C VAL A 288 -11.84 8.44 -15.06
N ILE A 289 -10.98 8.24 -16.05
CA ILE A 289 -9.53 8.39 -15.90
C ILE A 289 -9.10 9.66 -16.63
N GLU A 290 -8.58 10.62 -15.88
CA GLU A 290 -7.98 11.82 -16.43
C GLU A 290 -6.51 11.60 -16.76
N ASN A 291 -6.00 12.36 -17.73
CA ASN A 291 -4.61 12.34 -18.19
C ASN A 291 -4.11 10.95 -18.65
N ARG A 292 -5.02 10.08 -19.11
CA ARG A 292 -4.65 8.77 -19.64
C ARG A 292 -3.69 8.95 -20.82
N PRO A 293 -2.48 8.35 -20.81
CA PRO A 293 -1.58 8.45 -21.93
C PRO A 293 -2.21 7.81 -23.17
N GLU A 294 -1.89 8.34 -24.35
CA GLU A 294 -2.24 7.67 -25.61
C GLU A 294 -1.62 6.26 -25.60
N PRO A 295 -2.31 5.25 -26.16
CA PRO A 295 -1.78 3.89 -26.23
C PRO A 295 -0.41 3.89 -26.92
N GLN A 296 0.65 3.62 -26.16
CA GLN A 296 1.98 3.41 -26.72
C GLN A 296 2.12 1.95 -27.15
N ALA A 297 2.81 1.72 -28.27
CA ALA A 297 3.18 0.37 -28.68
C ALA A 297 4.00 -0.31 -27.56
N PRO A 298 3.78 -1.60 -27.28
CA PRO A 298 4.49 -2.29 -26.21
C PRO A 298 6.00 -2.17 -26.43
N GLN A 299 6.72 -1.58 -25.46
CA GLN A 299 8.17 -1.55 -25.49
C GLN A 299 8.66 -2.98 -25.24
N THR A 300 9.21 -3.60 -26.28
CA THR A 300 9.74 -4.97 -26.29
C THR A 300 11.22 -5.04 -25.88
N GLY A 301 11.79 -3.94 -25.36
CA GLY A 301 13.17 -3.90 -24.91
C GLY A 301 13.32 -4.44 -23.49
N THR A 302 14.32 -5.29 -23.27
CA THR A 302 14.91 -5.50 -21.94
C THR A 302 15.26 -4.13 -21.37
N TRP A 303 14.63 -3.76 -20.26
CA TRP A 303 14.94 -2.52 -19.54
C TRP A 303 16.43 -2.55 -19.16
N ALA A 304 17.21 -1.65 -19.74
CA ALA A 304 18.59 -1.45 -19.35
C ALA A 304 18.60 -0.52 -18.13
N TYR A 305 19.19 -0.99 -17.02
CA TYR A 305 19.42 -0.17 -15.85
C TYR A 305 20.11 1.14 -16.27
N PRO A 306 19.70 2.32 -15.76
CA PRO A 306 20.53 3.51 -15.90
C PRO A 306 21.93 3.21 -15.35
N GLU A 307 22.97 3.65 -16.06
CA GLU A 307 24.39 3.32 -15.81
C GLU A 307 24.87 3.58 -14.36
N THR A 308 24.10 4.30 -13.55
CA THR A 308 24.37 4.61 -12.15
C THR A 308 24.12 3.45 -11.18
N ALA A 309 23.43 2.38 -11.58
CA ALA A 309 23.19 1.20 -10.72
C ALA A 309 24.37 0.21 -10.65
N VAL A 310 25.39 0.34 -11.52
CA VAL A 310 26.50 -0.63 -11.62
C VAL A 310 27.67 -0.28 -10.68
N ALA A 311 27.65 0.88 -10.02
CA ALA A 311 28.74 1.34 -9.15
C ALA A 311 28.45 1.13 -7.66
N ALA A 312 28.13 -0.11 -7.25
CA ALA A 312 28.05 -0.48 -5.83
C ALA A 312 28.49 -1.93 -5.55
N HIS A 313 29.41 -2.49 -6.35
CA HIS A 313 30.14 -3.70 -5.98
C HIS A 313 31.61 -3.55 -6.38
N SER A 314 32.39 -2.93 -5.51
CA SER A 314 33.86 -2.96 -5.50
C SER A 314 34.35 -2.83 -4.06
#